data_AF-A0A9D6FV31-F1
#
_entry.id   AF-A0A9D6FV31-F1
#
_cell.length_a   1.000
_cell.length_b   1.000
_cell.length_c   1.000
_cell.angle_alpha   90.00
_cell.angle_beta   90.00
_cell.angle_gamma   90.00
#
_symmetry.space_group_name_H-M   'P 1'
#
loop_
_entity.id
_entity.type
_entity.pdbx_description
1 polymer ?
#
loop_
_entity_poly.entity_id
_entity_poly.type
_entity_poly.pdbx_seq_one_letter_code
_entity_poly.pdbx_strand_id
1 'polypeptide(L)'
;MTSIRKIAEELKLDFTLVRDVLKEVSTRKVAKSVQDRIFNAARRFGYDLNKLRIGKRMAHQRETLEDVLKRVEANPGWGRDEIVRHLREALGMVERVQKRVFKDEYGDEWL
;
A
#
# COMPACT_ATOMS: atom_id res chain seq x y z
N MET A 1 25.91 -1.44 -4.90
CA MET A 1 24.44 -1.34 -5.07
C MET A 1 23.86 -2.75 -4.92
N THR A 2 23.22 -3.06 -3.80
CA THR A 2 22.80 -4.44 -3.53
C THR A 2 21.51 -4.76 -4.28
N SER A 3 21.58 -5.75 -5.16
CA SER A 3 20.47 -6.13 -6.04
C SER A 3 19.58 -7.15 -5.34
N ILE A 4 18.26 -7.05 -5.54
CA ILE A 4 17.26 -8.06 -5.15
C ILE A 4 17.70 -9.48 -5.57
N ARG A 5 18.47 -9.59 -6.66
CA ARG A 5 19.08 -10.84 -7.13
C ARG A 5 19.99 -11.50 -6.10
N LYS A 6 20.84 -10.73 -5.39
CA LYS A 6 21.73 -11.27 -4.35
C LYS A 6 20.96 -11.84 -3.16
N ILE A 7 19.84 -11.21 -2.80
CA ILE A 7 18.96 -11.70 -1.73
C ILE A 7 18.29 -13.01 -2.15
N ALA A 8 17.83 -13.11 -3.40
CA ALA A 8 17.24 -14.32 -3.96
C ALA A 8 18.25 -15.49 -4.02
N GLU A 9 19.47 -15.21 -4.47
CA GLU A 9 20.58 -16.19 -4.52
C GLU A 9 20.94 -16.70 -3.12
N GLU A 10 21.15 -15.81 -2.14
CA GLU A 10 21.47 -16.18 -0.74
C GLU A 10 20.37 -17.08 -0.13
N LEU A 11 19.11 -16.70 -0.33
CA LEU A 11 17.99 -17.40 0.29
C LEU A 11 17.55 -18.65 -0.48
N LYS A 12 18.14 -18.90 -1.67
CA LYS A 12 17.70 -19.93 -2.63
C LYS A 12 16.21 -19.82 -2.94
N LEU A 13 15.74 -18.59 -3.12
CA LEU A 13 14.34 -18.28 -3.44
C LEU A 13 14.24 -17.75 -4.86
N ASP A 14 13.05 -17.92 -5.45
CA ASP A 14 12.73 -17.33 -6.75
C ASP A 14 12.90 -15.81 -6.71
N PHE A 15 13.56 -15.25 -7.72
CA PHE A 15 13.78 -13.81 -7.85
C PHE A 15 12.45 -13.05 -7.87
N THR A 16 11.44 -13.59 -8.55
CA THR A 16 10.12 -12.96 -8.65
C THR A 16 9.45 -12.92 -7.30
N LEU A 17 9.50 -14.00 -6.52
CA LEU A 17 9.02 -14.04 -5.14
C LEU A 17 9.70 -12.99 -4.25
N VAL A 18 11.04 -12.92 -4.25
CA VAL A 18 11.78 -11.95 -3.42
C VAL A 18 11.47 -10.53 -3.85
N ARG A 19 11.38 -10.28 -5.16
CA ARG A 19 10.98 -9.00 -5.73
C ARG A 19 9.56 -8.63 -5.32
N ASP A 20 8.62 -9.56 -5.37
CA ASP A 20 7.21 -9.30 -5.06
C ASP A 20 7.03 -9.03 -3.56
N VAL A 21 7.78 -9.72 -2.69
CA VAL A 21 7.82 -9.44 -1.25
C VAL A 21 8.48 -8.08 -0.96
N LEU A 22 9.63 -7.78 -1.57
CA LEU A 22 10.33 -6.50 -1.45
C LEU A 22 9.77 -5.38 -2.35
N LYS A 23 8.65 -5.59 -3.03
CA LYS A 23 7.90 -4.53 -3.71
C LYS A 23 6.43 -4.54 -3.31
N GLU A 24 6.08 -5.38 -2.34
CA GLU A 24 4.73 -5.60 -1.83
C GLU A 24 3.68 -5.73 -2.95
N VAL A 25 3.97 -6.53 -3.98
CA VAL A 25 2.97 -6.85 -5.01
C VAL A 25 1.91 -7.73 -4.34
N SER A 26 0.71 -7.16 -4.16
CA SER A 26 -0.38 -7.66 -3.31
C SER A 26 -0.99 -9.01 -3.73
N THR A 27 -0.55 -9.60 -4.83
CA THR A 27 -1.20 -10.77 -5.44
C THR A 27 -0.71 -12.13 -4.94
N ARG A 28 0.42 -12.20 -4.21
CA ARG A 28 0.95 -13.48 -3.70
C ARG A 28 0.78 -13.61 -2.19
N LYS A 29 0.01 -14.62 -1.75
CA LYS A 29 -0.04 -15.05 -0.35
C LYS A 29 1.27 -15.78 0.00
N VAL A 30 2.23 -15.06 0.56
CA VAL A 30 3.52 -15.62 1.01
C VAL A 30 3.46 -15.86 2.52
N ALA A 31 3.92 -17.02 2.98
CA ALA A 31 3.98 -17.33 4.41
C ALA A 31 4.84 -16.30 5.18
N LYS A 32 4.39 -15.89 6.37
CA LYS A 32 5.08 -14.89 7.20
C LYS A 32 6.55 -15.25 7.47
N SER A 33 6.84 -16.51 7.75
CA SER A 33 8.20 -17.02 7.96
C SER A 33 9.14 -16.80 6.76
N VAL A 34 8.61 -16.87 5.53
CA VAL A 34 9.38 -16.60 4.31
C VAL A 34 9.59 -15.10 4.13
N GLN A 35 8.56 -14.29 4.43
CA GLN A 35 8.68 -12.82 4.41
C GLN A 35 9.74 -12.34 5.41
N ASP A 36 9.73 -12.85 6.63
CA ASP A 36 10.70 -12.49 7.67
C ASP A 36 12.14 -12.82 7.25
N ARG A 37 12.36 -13.98 6.62
CA ARG A 37 13.67 -14.34 6.04
C ARG A 37 14.12 -13.35 4.97
N ILE A 38 13.21 -12.95 4.08
CA ILE A 38 13.50 -11.98 3.01
C ILE A 38 13.83 -10.60 3.59
N PHE A 39 13.06 -10.10 4.55
CA PHE A 39 13.32 -8.81 5.20
C PHE A 39 14.63 -8.81 6.00
N ASN A 40 14.94 -9.90 6.71
CA ASN A 40 16.20 -10.02 7.46
C ASN A 40 17.41 -10.05 6.53
N ALA A 41 17.33 -10.78 5.41
CA ALA A 41 18.37 -10.74 4.39
C ALA A 41 18.49 -9.32 3.79
N ALA A 42 17.37 -8.69 3.44
CA ALA A 42 17.37 -7.33 2.89
C ALA A 42 18.06 -6.32 3.82
N ARG A 43 17.83 -6.39 5.14
CA ARG A 43 18.54 -5.57 6.14
C ARG A 43 20.05 -5.84 6.14
N ARG A 44 20.46 -7.12 6.21
CA ARG A 44 21.88 -7.53 6.17
C ARG A 44 22.60 -7.00 4.93
N PHE A 45 21.90 -6.98 3.80
CA PHE A 45 22.41 -6.55 2.51
C PHE A 45 22.35 -5.03 2.27
N GLY A 46 21.90 -4.25 3.26
CA GLY A 46 21.80 -2.79 3.14
C GLY A 46 20.73 -2.32 2.16
N TYR A 47 19.68 -3.12 1.95
CA TYR A 47 18.53 -2.69 1.15
C TYR A 47 17.75 -1.61 1.89
N ASP A 48 17.46 -0.50 1.21
CA ASP A 48 16.72 0.61 1.80
C ASP A 48 15.23 0.28 1.93
N LEU A 49 14.84 -0.19 3.12
CA LEU A 49 13.45 -0.51 3.44
C LEU A 49 12.53 0.72 3.43
N ASN A 50 13.05 1.95 3.48
CA ASN A 50 12.21 3.15 3.35
C ASN A 50 11.56 3.21 1.96
N LYS A 51 12.22 2.67 0.93
CA LYS A 51 11.66 2.54 -0.42
C LYS A 51 10.44 1.62 -0.46
N LEU A 52 10.36 0.63 0.44
CA LEU A 52 9.18 -0.21 0.60
C LEU A 52 8.00 0.60 1.13
N ARG A 53 8.22 1.38 2.20
CA ARG A 53 7.18 2.22 2.79
C ARG A 53 6.64 3.25 1.79
N ILE A 54 7.54 3.87 1.01
CA ILE A 54 7.16 4.79 -0.06
C ILE A 54 6.40 4.05 -1.15
N GLY A 55 6.90 2.90 -1.61
CA GLY A 55 6.24 2.06 -2.61
C GLY A 55 4.83 1.65 -2.20
N LYS A 56 4.64 1.21 -0.96
CA LYS A 56 3.33 0.88 -0.37
C LYS A 56 2.38 2.06 -0.39
N ARG A 57 2.86 3.22 0.08
CA ARG A 57 2.07 4.46 0.07
C ARG A 57 1.64 4.83 -1.36
N MET A 58 2.54 4.75 -2.33
CA MET A 58 2.25 5.07 -3.73
C MET A 58 1.30 4.06 -4.38
N ALA A 59 1.44 2.76 -4.07
CA ALA A 59 0.55 1.72 -4.58
C ALA A 59 -0.89 1.94 -4.10
N HIS A 60 -1.07 2.20 -2.79
CA HIS A 60 -2.38 2.50 -2.23
C HIS A 60 -2.99 3.79 -2.79
N GLN A 61 -2.17 4.83 -2.98
CA GLN A 61 -2.63 6.06 -3.64
C GLN A 61 -3.06 5.81 -5.09
N ARG A 62 -2.32 5.00 -5.84
CA ARG A 62 -2.68 4.63 -7.22
C ARG A 62 -4.02 3.91 -7.25
N GLU A 63 -4.21 2.88 -6.42
CA GLU A 63 -5.48 2.14 -6.32
C GLU A 63 -6.66 3.09 -6.02
N THR A 64 -6.46 4.02 -5.08
CA THR A 64 -7.48 5.02 -4.72
C THR A 64 -7.81 5.92 -5.92
N LEU A 65 -6.81 6.37 -6.68
CA LEU A 65 -7.01 7.23 -7.85
C LEU A 65 -7.69 6.47 -9.00
N GLU A 66 -7.31 5.21 -9.23
CA GLU A 66 -7.95 4.33 -10.22
C GLU A 66 -9.43 4.13 -9.92
N ASP A 67 -9.78 3.89 -8.64
CA ASP A 67 -11.17 3.77 -8.21
C ASP A 67 -11.96 5.08 -8.38
N VAL A 68 -11.35 6.23 -8.08
CA VAL A 68 -11.97 7.54 -8.30
C VAL A 68 -12.22 7.77 -9.78
N LEU A 69 -11.21 7.55 -10.63
CA LEU A 69 -11.32 7.70 -12.08
C LEU A 69 -12.43 6.82 -12.64
N LYS A 70 -12.45 5.54 -12.28
CA LYS A 70 -13.48 4.59 -12.70
C LYS A 70 -14.89 5.06 -12.35
N ARG A 71 -15.08 5.66 -11.17
CA ARG A 71 -16.39 6.20 -10.75
C ARG A 71 -16.78 7.44 -11.54
N VAL A 72 -15.85 8.35 -11.80
CA VAL A 72 -16.09 9.54 -12.62
C VAL A 72 -16.41 9.15 -14.06
N GLU A 73 -15.64 8.23 -14.64
CA GLU A 73 -15.86 7.72 -16.02
C GLU A 73 -17.20 6.99 -16.17
N ALA A 74 -17.63 6.26 -15.13
CA ALA A 74 -18.94 5.61 -15.12
C ALA A 74 -20.13 6.60 -15.02
N ASN A 75 -19.87 7.88 -14.72
CA ASN A 75 -20.91 8.91 -14.54
C ASN A 75 -20.60 10.15 -15.40
N PRO A 76 -20.71 10.05 -16.74
CA PRO A 76 -20.32 11.12 -17.66
C PRO A 76 -21.16 12.40 -17.53
N GLY A 77 -22.32 12.34 -16.87
CA GLY A 77 -23.16 13.50 -16.58
C GLY A 77 -22.69 14.34 -15.39
N TRP A 78 -21.71 13.86 -14.61
CA TRP A 78 -21.24 14.60 -13.44
C TRP A 78 -20.43 15.83 -13.84
N GLY A 79 -20.92 16.99 -13.40
CA GLY A 79 -20.14 18.22 -13.38
C GLY A 79 -19.11 18.24 -12.25
N ARG A 80 -18.22 19.24 -12.28
CA ARG A 80 -17.19 19.45 -11.23
C ARG A 80 -17.77 19.40 -9.82
N ASP A 81 -18.89 20.06 -9.58
CA ASP A 81 -19.49 20.20 -8.25
C ASP A 81 -20.05 18.86 -7.72
N GLU A 82 -20.59 18.03 -8.61
CA GLU A 82 -21.08 16.69 -8.26
C GLU A 82 -19.93 15.75 -7.93
N ILE A 83 -18.85 15.79 -8.73
CA ILE A 83 -17.61 15.03 -8.44
C ILE A 83 -17.07 15.43 -7.06
N VAL A 84 -16.93 16.73 -6.79
CA VAL A 84 -16.42 17.23 -5.51
C VAL A 84 -17.33 16.82 -4.34
N ARG A 85 -18.66 16.90 -4.50
CA ARG A 85 -19.61 16.46 -3.48
C ARG A 85 -19.42 14.98 -3.15
N HIS A 86 -19.36 14.12 -4.15
CA HIS A 86 -19.18 12.68 -3.95
C HIS A 86 -17.84 12.32 -3.31
N LEU A 87 -16.76 13.02 -3.68
CA LEU A 87 -15.46 12.85 -3.05
C LEU A 87 -15.48 13.26 -1.57
N ARG A 88 -16.17 14.36 -1.22
CA ARG A 88 -16.35 14.78 0.18
C ARG A 88 -17.16 13.78 0.99
N GLU A 89 -18.24 13.24 0.43
CA GLU A 89 -19.04 12.19 1.07
C GLU A 89 -18.21 10.93 1.33
N ALA A 90 -17.42 10.50 0.33
CA ALA A 90 -16.51 9.37 0.45
C ALA A 90 -15.44 9.60 1.53
N LEU A 91 -14.82 10.79 1.53
CA LEU A 91 -13.85 11.17 2.55
C LEU A 91 -14.45 11.13 3.95
N GLY A 92 -15.64 11.72 4.14
CA GLY A 92 -16.32 11.69 5.43
C GLY A 92 -16.69 10.28 5.91
N MET A 93 -16.99 9.34 5.00
CA MET A 93 -17.16 7.93 5.36
C MET A 93 -15.86 7.31 5.87
N VAL A 94 -14.74 7.55 5.18
CA VAL A 94 -13.42 7.05 5.59
C VAL A 94 -13.04 7.60 6.96
N GLU A 95 -13.21 8.90 7.20
CA GLU A 95 -12.92 9.54 8.49
C GLU A 95 -13.75 8.91 9.63
N ARG A 96 -15.05 8.68 9.41
CA ARG A 96 -15.91 8.02 10.42
C ARG A 96 -15.47 6.60 10.72
N VAL A 97 -15.12 5.82 9.70
CA VAL A 97 -14.62 4.45 9.89
C VAL A 97 -13.29 4.47 10.62
N GLN A 98 -12.37 5.36 10.23
CA GLN A 98 -11.07 5.52 10.87
C GLN A 98 -11.22 5.86 12.36
N LYS A 99 -12.07 6.84 12.70
CA LYS A 99 -12.39 7.20 14.10
C LYS A 99 -13.00 6.03 14.88
N ARG A 100 -13.85 5.22 14.25
CA ARG A 100 -14.51 4.07 14.91
C ARG A 100 -13.56 2.90 15.14
N VAL A 101 -12.68 2.61 14.19
CA VAL A 101 -11.80 1.42 14.20
C VAL A 101 -10.52 1.67 14.99
N PHE A 102 -9.98 2.89 14.94
CA PHE A 102 -8.72 3.26 15.58
C PHE A 102 -8.94 4.18 16.79
N LYS A 103 -9.98 3.91 17.60
CA LYS A 103 -10.32 4.73 18.78
C LYS A 103 -9.12 4.94 19.72
N ASP A 104 -8.37 3.87 19.97
CA ASP A 104 -7.24 3.89 20.91
C ASP A 104 -6.00 4.63 20.37
N GLU A 105 -5.90 4.82 19.05
CA GLU A 105 -4.74 5.47 18.41
C GLU A 105 -4.94 6.98 18.21
N TYR A 106 -6.18 7.47 18.24
CA TYR A 106 -6.51 8.88 17.92
C TYR A 106 -7.15 9.67 19.06
N GLY A 107 -7.60 9.01 20.14
CA GLY A 107 -8.19 9.67 21.31
C GLY A 107 -9.49 10.45 21.02
N ASP A 108 -10.21 10.84 22.09
CA ASP A 108 -11.46 11.60 22.00
C ASP A 108 -11.24 13.11 21.69
N GLU A 109 -9.99 13.58 21.56
CA GLU A 109 -9.62 15.01 21.52
C GLU A 109 -9.58 15.64 20.11
N TRP A 110 -10.55 15.33 19.25
CA TRP A 110 -10.78 16.07 17.99
C TRP A 110 -12.19 16.68 17.93
N LEU A 111 -12.63 17.28 19.05
CA LEU A 111 -13.79 18.17 19.14
C LEU A 111 -13.37 19.59 19.50
#